data_AF-A0A364P0T1-F1
#
_entry.id   AF-A0A364P0T1-F1
#
_cell.length_a   1.000
_cell.length_b   1.000
_cell.length_c   1.000
_cell.angle_alpha   90.00
_cell.angle_beta   90.00
_cell.angle_gamma   90.00
#
_symmetry.space_group_name_H-M   'P 1'
#
loop_
_entity.id
_entity.type
_entity.pdbx_description
1 polymer ?
#
loop_
_entity_poly.entity_id
_entity_poly.type
_entity_poly.pdbx_seq_one_letter_code
_entity_poly.pdbx_strand_id
1 'polypeptide(L)'
;MISSAFAAAAEHGAAVAHHGPFYTEAHFWVDVAFILVVALAFKPVSRAIAAALDARAAKIKARLDEAHKLREEAQEMLATYQRKQRDAMKEAEEIIAHAKAEAERLAQQAAKDLDASIKRREQMAMDRIAQAEAQAMKEVQNLAVDVAIGAAQKLIGESLSAAQTTSLVDTAIQALPGKLH
;
A
#
# COMPACT_ATOMS: atom_id res chain seq x y z
N MET A 1 51.95 -76.05 -17.63
CA MET A 1 51.50 -77.30 -18.26
C MET A 1 50.16 -77.04 -18.93
N ILE A 2 50.12 -77.25 -20.25
CA ILE A 2 48.97 -77.65 -21.10
C ILE A 2 47.85 -76.60 -21.23
N SER A 3 47.46 -76.07 -22.38
CA SER A 3 47.69 -76.38 -23.81
C SER A 3 47.27 -75.10 -24.56
N SER A 4 48.05 -74.40 -25.39
CA SER A 4 48.55 -74.78 -26.72
C SER A 4 47.61 -75.69 -27.52
N ALA A 5 46.62 -75.08 -28.19
CA ALA A 5 46.09 -75.58 -29.45
C ALA A 5 45.23 -74.51 -30.14
N PHE A 6 45.54 -74.26 -31.42
CA PHE A 6 44.65 -73.72 -32.44
C PHE A 6 44.53 -72.19 -32.55
N ALA A 7 45.65 -71.47 -32.67
CA ALA A 7 46.17 -71.05 -33.98
C ALA A 7 45.83 -71.99 -35.16
N ALA A 8 44.82 -71.63 -35.94
CA ALA A 8 44.70 -72.01 -37.35
C ALA A 8 43.86 -70.94 -38.06
N ALA A 9 44.50 -69.79 -38.27
CA ALA A 9 44.09 -68.90 -39.35
C ALA A 9 44.50 -69.56 -40.67
N ALA A 10 43.54 -69.60 -41.60
CA ALA A 10 43.74 -69.74 -43.04
C ALA A 10 44.50 -70.98 -43.54
N GLU A 11 43.75 -72.00 -43.95
CA GLU A 11 44.10 -72.73 -45.16
C GLU A 11 42.92 -72.69 -46.15
N HIS A 12 43.15 -71.96 -47.25
CA HIS A 12 42.43 -72.11 -48.50
C HIS A 12 42.78 -73.49 -49.09
N GLY A 13 41.96 -74.48 -48.78
CA GLY A 13 41.92 -75.74 -49.52
C GLY A 13 40.83 -75.67 -50.59
N ALA A 14 41.18 -75.20 -51.79
CA ALA A 14 40.37 -75.39 -52.99
C ALA A 14 40.29 -76.89 -53.29
N ALA A 15 39.36 -77.59 -52.63
CA ALA A 15 39.01 -78.96 -52.97
C ALA A 15 38.07 -78.94 -54.17
N VAL A 16 38.59 -79.44 -55.29
CA VAL A 16 37.87 -79.67 -56.54
C VAL A 16 36.54 -80.35 -56.26
N ALA A 17 35.48 -79.68 -56.72
CA ALA A 17 34.10 -80.14 -56.66
C ALA A 17 33.95 -81.53 -57.30
N HIS A 18 33.78 -82.55 -56.46
CA HIS A 18 32.78 -83.56 -56.77
C HIS A 18 31.43 -82.94 -56.41
N HIS A 19 30.67 -82.55 -57.43
CA HIS A 19 29.28 -82.13 -57.29
C HIS A 19 28.39 -83.32 -56.88
N GLY A 20 28.61 -83.81 -55.66
CA GLY A 20 27.56 -84.44 -54.90
C GLY A 20 26.42 -83.43 -54.75
N PRO A 21 25.17 -83.88 -54.64
CA PRO A 21 24.03 -82.98 -54.54
C PRO A 21 24.27 -81.87 -53.51
N PHE A 22 23.91 -80.63 -53.83
CA PHE A 22 24.12 -79.43 -52.98
C PHE A 22 23.65 -79.55 -51.52
N TYR A 23 22.82 -80.54 -51.20
CA TYR A 23 22.34 -80.85 -49.85
C TYR A 23 23.33 -81.62 -48.96
N THR A 24 24.47 -82.10 -49.47
CA THR A 24 25.49 -82.81 -48.69
C THR A 24 26.58 -81.90 -48.12
N GLU A 25 26.65 -80.64 -48.52
CA GLU A 25 27.60 -79.68 -47.98
C GLU A 25 27.10 -79.07 -46.66
N ALA A 26 27.97 -79.03 -45.64
CA ALA A 26 27.64 -78.47 -44.32
C ALA A 26 27.26 -76.98 -44.40
N HIS A 27 27.85 -76.24 -45.34
CA HIS A 27 27.58 -74.82 -45.56
C HIS A 27 26.12 -74.56 -45.97
N PHE A 28 25.50 -75.44 -46.78
CA PHE A 28 24.11 -75.30 -47.21
C PHE A 28 23.14 -75.30 -46.03
N TRP A 29 23.32 -76.22 -45.06
CA TRP A 29 22.46 -76.26 -43.87
C TRP A 29 22.71 -75.10 -42.90
N VAL A 30 23.93 -74.56 -42.84
CA VAL A 30 24.24 -73.34 -42.08
C VAL A 30 23.54 -72.13 -42.68
N ASP A 31 23.54 -71.98 -44.00
CA ASP A 31 22.85 -70.89 -44.70
C ASP A 31 21.32 -70.99 -44.54
N VAL A 32 20.76 -72.20 -44.63
CA VAL A 32 19.33 -72.44 -44.36
C VAL A 32 18.96 -72.09 -42.93
N ALA A 33 19.78 -72.49 -41.94
CA ALA A 33 19.56 -72.13 -40.54
C ALA A 33 19.70 -70.61 -40.31
N PHE A 34 20.66 -69.94 -40.96
CA PHE A 34 20.83 -68.49 -40.91
C PHE A 34 19.61 -67.76 -41.47
N ILE A 35 19.13 -68.15 -42.65
CA ILE A 35 17.94 -67.55 -43.27
C ILE A 35 16.71 -67.78 -42.38
N LEU A 36 16.55 -68.97 -41.81
CA LEU A 36 15.42 -69.27 -40.93
C LEU A 36 15.46 -68.45 -39.63
N VAL A 37 16.63 -68.28 -39.02
CA VAL A 37 16.82 -67.40 -37.84
C VAL A 37 16.54 -65.94 -38.21
N VAL A 38 17.07 -65.45 -39.33
CA VAL A 38 16.84 -64.08 -39.81
C VAL A 38 15.36 -63.84 -40.10
N ALA A 39 14.68 -64.79 -40.75
CA ALA A 39 13.26 -64.69 -41.06
C ALA A 39 12.40 -64.63 -39.78
N LEU A 40 12.71 -65.46 -38.78
CA LEU A 40 12.02 -65.46 -37.49
C LEU A 40 12.35 -64.20 -36.66
N ALA A 41 13.58 -63.69 -36.73
CA ALA A 41 14.03 -62.52 -35.99
C ALA A 41 13.65 -61.17 -36.65
N PHE A 42 13.37 -61.14 -37.94
CA PHE A 42 13.06 -59.92 -38.68
C PHE A 42 11.83 -59.19 -38.11
N LYS A 43 10.76 -59.93 -37.80
CA LYS A 43 9.50 -59.38 -37.27
C LYS A 43 9.63 -58.78 -35.85
N PRO A 44 10.22 -59.46 -34.85
CA PRO A 44 10.41 -58.86 -33.53
C PRO A 44 11.41 -57.70 -33.54
N VAL A 45 12.50 -57.78 -34.32
CA VAL A 45 13.51 -56.71 -34.40
C VAL A 45 12.93 -55.46 -35.06
N SER A 46 12.24 -55.59 -36.19
CA SER A 46 11.59 -54.45 -36.86
C SER A 46 10.52 -53.79 -35.97
N ARG A 47 9.74 -54.59 -35.25
CA ARG A 47 8.75 -54.08 -34.28
C ARG A 47 9.40 -53.34 -33.11
N ALA A 48 10.51 -53.84 -32.57
CA ALA A 48 11.22 -53.18 -31.48
C ALA A 48 11.81 -51.83 -31.90
N ILE A 49 12.38 -51.75 -33.10
CA ILE A 49 12.92 -50.50 -33.67
C ILE A 49 11.81 -49.48 -33.90
N ALA A 50 10.70 -49.91 -34.51
CA ALA A 50 9.54 -49.04 -34.73
C ALA A 50 8.98 -48.51 -33.40
N ALA A 51 8.80 -49.38 -32.40
CA ALA A 51 8.32 -48.98 -31.08
C ALA A 51 9.27 -48.00 -30.38
N ALA A 52 10.59 -48.17 -30.50
CA ALA A 52 11.57 -47.25 -29.93
C ALA A 52 11.54 -45.86 -30.62
N LEU A 53 11.37 -45.84 -31.95
CA LEU A 53 11.22 -44.60 -32.71
C LEU A 53 9.91 -43.88 -32.35
N ASP A 54 8.80 -44.60 -32.26
CA ASP A 54 7.51 -44.05 -31.84
C ASP A 54 7.56 -43.49 -30.43
N ALA A 55 8.17 -44.21 -29.48
CA ALA A 55 8.35 -43.74 -28.11
C ALA A 55 9.18 -42.45 -28.07
N ARG A 56 10.23 -42.36 -28.90
CA ARG A 56 11.05 -41.14 -29.01
C ARG A 56 10.26 -39.99 -29.64
N ALA A 57 9.49 -40.25 -30.70
CA ALA A 57 8.64 -39.26 -31.34
C ALA A 57 7.59 -38.72 -30.37
N ALA A 58 6.91 -39.61 -29.62
CA ALA A 58 5.96 -39.24 -28.59
C ALA A 58 6.59 -38.37 -27.48
N LYS A 59 7.80 -38.73 -27.02
CA LYS A 59 8.54 -37.94 -26.02
C LYS A 59 8.97 -36.57 -26.55
N ILE A 60 9.32 -36.46 -27.83
CA ILE A 60 9.65 -35.17 -28.45
C ILE A 60 8.39 -34.32 -28.56
N LYS A 61 7.29 -34.91 -29.05
CA LYS A 61 5.99 -34.23 -29.16
C LYS A 61 5.52 -33.71 -27.80
N ALA A 62 5.53 -34.54 -26.76
CA ALA A 62 5.14 -34.14 -25.42
C ALA A 62 5.97 -32.96 -24.88
N ARG A 63 7.30 -32.96 -25.12
CA ARG A 63 8.18 -31.84 -24.72
C ARG A 63 7.93 -30.57 -25.52
N LEU A 64 7.60 -30.68 -26.81
CA LEU A 64 7.22 -29.52 -27.62
C LEU A 64 5.89 -28.95 -27.15
N ASP A 65 4.88 -29.80 -26.92
CA ASP A 65 3.56 -29.39 -26.41
C ASP A 65 3.68 -28.69 -25.05
N GLU A 66 4.51 -29.23 -24.14
CA GLU A 66 4.82 -28.60 -22.85
C GLU A 66 5.53 -27.25 -23.02
N ALA A 67 6.52 -27.15 -23.90
CA ALA A 67 7.22 -25.90 -24.18
C ALA A 67 6.29 -24.85 -24.80
N HIS A 68 5.38 -25.25 -25.68
CA HIS A 68 4.35 -24.39 -26.25
C HIS A 68 3.42 -23.87 -25.17
N LYS A 69 2.90 -24.76 -24.32
CA LYS A 69 2.05 -24.39 -23.18
C LYS A 69 2.75 -23.42 -22.22
N LEU A 70 4.01 -23.70 -21.85
CA LEU A 70 4.77 -22.82 -20.97
C LEU A 70 5.01 -21.43 -21.59
N ARG A 71 5.22 -21.38 -22.91
CA ARG A 71 5.36 -20.10 -23.64
C ARG A 71 4.05 -19.32 -23.64
N GLU A 72 2.92 -19.98 -23.85
CA GLU A 72 1.59 -19.35 -23.79
C GLU A 72 1.30 -18.81 -22.39
N GLU A 73 1.54 -19.60 -21.35
CA GLU A 73 1.38 -19.19 -19.95
C GLU A 73 2.29 -18.00 -19.61
N ALA A 74 3.56 -18.00 -20.07
CA ALA A 74 4.48 -16.89 -19.88
C ALA A 74 4.01 -15.60 -20.59
N GLN A 75 3.44 -15.74 -21.80
CA GLN A 75 2.87 -14.61 -22.54
C GLN A 75 1.62 -14.04 -21.86
N GLU A 76 0.73 -14.91 -21.39
CA GLU A 76 -0.47 -14.51 -20.64
C GLU A 76 -0.09 -13.81 -19.33
N MET A 77 0.89 -14.37 -18.61
CA MET A 77 1.44 -13.78 -17.39
C MET A 77 2.02 -12.40 -17.68
N LEU A 78 2.87 -12.27 -18.69
CA LEU A 78 3.46 -10.98 -19.08
C LEU A 78 2.37 -9.94 -19.39
N ALA A 79 1.37 -10.31 -20.20
CA ALA A 79 0.27 -9.41 -20.54
C ALA A 79 -0.53 -8.99 -19.29
N THR A 80 -0.73 -9.92 -18.35
CA THR A 80 -1.42 -9.64 -17.09
C THR A 80 -0.60 -8.70 -16.20
N TYR A 81 0.71 -8.90 -16.09
CA TYR A 81 1.59 -8.00 -15.33
C TYR A 81 1.65 -6.60 -15.94
N GLN A 82 1.73 -6.49 -17.27
CA GLN A 82 1.70 -5.19 -17.95
C GLN A 82 0.37 -4.45 -17.72
N ARG A 83 -0.76 -5.16 -17.77
CA ARG A 83 -2.07 -4.58 -17.41
C ARG A 83 -2.07 -4.11 -15.95
N LYS A 84 -1.70 -4.98 -15.01
CA LYS A 84 -1.62 -4.65 -13.58
C LYS A 84 -0.70 -3.46 -13.31
N GLN A 85 0.45 -3.38 -13.97
CA GLN A 85 1.38 -2.26 -13.82
C GLN A 85 0.74 -0.95 -14.29
N ARG A 86 0.12 -0.93 -15.47
CA ARG A 86 -0.56 0.26 -15.98
C ARG A 86 -1.72 0.67 -15.07
N ASP A 87 -2.51 -0.30 -14.61
CA ASP A 87 -3.67 -0.02 -13.77
C ASP A 87 -3.22 0.49 -12.39
N ALA A 88 -2.14 -0.05 -11.83
CA ALA A 88 -1.52 0.46 -10.59
C ALA A 88 -0.94 1.88 -10.77
N MET A 89 -0.36 2.20 -11.92
CA MET A 89 0.11 3.57 -12.21
C MET A 89 -1.07 4.56 -12.27
N LYS A 90 -2.18 4.17 -12.92
CA LYS A 90 -3.39 4.99 -12.94
C LYS A 90 -3.98 5.19 -11.55
N GLU A 91 -4.07 4.12 -10.76
CA GLU A 91 -4.55 4.20 -9.39
C GLU A 91 -3.66 5.11 -8.53
N ALA A 92 -2.35 5.04 -8.69
CA ALA A 92 -1.42 5.94 -8.01
C ALA A 92 -1.63 7.41 -8.43
N GLU A 93 -1.81 7.69 -9.73
CA GLU A 93 -2.12 9.03 -10.23
C GLU A 93 -3.45 9.55 -9.68
N GLU A 94 -4.48 8.71 -9.62
CA GLU A 94 -5.78 9.03 -9.05
C GLU A 94 -5.68 9.32 -7.54
N ILE A 95 -4.93 8.52 -6.78
CA ILE A 95 -4.66 8.75 -5.36
C ILE A 95 -3.99 10.11 -5.15
N ILE A 96 -2.97 10.43 -5.96
CA ILE A 96 -2.26 11.71 -5.85
C ILE A 96 -3.18 12.88 -6.21
N ALA A 97 -3.98 12.74 -7.27
CA ALA A 97 -4.93 13.77 -7.67
C ALA A 97 -5.99 14.02 -6.59
N HIS A 98 -6.57 12.95 -6.03
CA HIS A 98 -7.54 13.02 -4.94
C HIS A 98 -6.91 13.65 -3.69
N ALA A 99 -5.71 13.23 -3.30
CA ALA A 99 -5.01 13.79 -2.15
C ALA A 99 -4.72 15.29 -2.30
N LYS A 100 -4.36 15.75 -3.51
CA LYS A 100 -4.16 17.18 -3.79
C LYS A 100 -5.46 17.96 -3.71
N ALA A 101 -6.54 17.46 -4.32
CA ALA A 101 -7.85 18.11 -4.27
C ALA A 101 -8.36 18.21 -2.82
N GLU A 102 -8.17 17.15 -2.04
CA GLU A 102 -8.59 17.11 -0.64
C GLU A 102 -7.72 18.03 0.24
N ALA A 103 -6.41 18.09 0.00
CA ALA A 103 -5.53 19.03 0.68
C ALA A 103 -5.90 20.49 0.39
N GLU A 104 -6.25 20.81 -0.85
CA GLU A 104 -6.70 22.15 -1.22
C GLU A 104 -8.03 22.50 -0.55
N ARG A 105 -9.00 21.56 -0.55
CA ARG A 105 -10.28 21.72 0.13
C ARG A 105 -10.10 21.95 1.63
N LEU A 106 -9.23 21.18 2.28
CA LEU A 106 -8.90 21.33 3.69
C LEU A 106 -8.20 22.65 3.98
N ALA A 107 -7.27 23.09 3.12
CA ALA A 107 -6.60 24.37 3.28
C ALA A 107 -7.58 25.55 3.16
N GLN A 108 -8.50 25.52 2.20
CA GLN A 108 -9.54 26.53 2.05
C GLN A 108 -10.49 26.55 3.26
N GLN A 109 -10.88 25.38 3.77
CA GLN A 109 -11.72 25.29 4.96
C GLN A 109 -11.00 25.82 6.20
N ALA A 110 -9.75 25.42 6.41
CA ALA A 110 -8.92 25.89 7.52
C ALA A 110 -8.70 27.41 7.48
N ALA A 111 -8.51 27.98 6.29
CA ALA A 111 -8.41 29.43 6.12
C ALA A 111 -9.71 30.16 6.52
N LYS A 112 -10.88 29.63 6.12
CA LYS A 112 -12.18 30.18 6.52
C LYS A 112 -12.40 30.08 8.04
N ASP A 113 -12.08 28.95 8.63
CA ASP A 113 -12.22 28.72 10.07
C ASP A 113 -11.27 29.62 10.87
N LEU A 114 -10.05 29.83 10.36
CA LEU A 114 -9.09 30.75 10.94
C LEU A 114 -9.60 32.19 10.90
N ASP A 115 -10.07 32.68 9.75
CA ASP A 115 -10.64 34.03 9.61
C ASP A 115 -11.83 34.23 10.57
N ALA A 116 -12.74 33.26 10.65
CA ALA A 116 -13.84 33.30 11.59
C ALA A 116 -13.36 33.32 13.06
N SER A 117 -12.30 32.58 13.38
CA SER A 117 -11.72 32.58 14.72
C SER A 117 -11.05 33.90 15.09
N ILE A 118 -10.36 34.54 14.13
CA ILE A 118 -9.72 35.84 14.30
C ILE A 118 -10.79 36.90 14.55
N LYS A 119 -11.83 36.96 13.72
CA LYS A 119 -12.96 37.90 13.92
C LYS A 119 -13.62 37.75 15.28
N ARG A 120 -13.85 36.52 15.75
CA ARG A 120 -14.38 36.28 17.11
C ARG A 120 -13.43 36.78 18.19
N ARG A 121 -12.12 36.55 18.03
CA ARG A 121 -11.11 37.02 18.99
C ARG A 121 -11.01 38.54 19.02
N GLU A 122 -11.09 39.18 17.86
CA GLU A 122 -11.12 40.63 17.73
C GLU A 122 -12.35 41.20 18.43
N GLN A 123 -13.54 40.66 18.18
CA GLN A 123 -14.76 41.11 18.87
C GLN A 123 -14.65 40.93 20.39
N MET A 124 -14.17 39.78 20.87
CA MET A 124 -13.96 39.57 22.31
C MET A 124 -12.96 40.56 22.91
N ALA A 125 -11.93 40.95 22.16
CA ALA A 125 -10.96 41.96 22.61
C ALA A 125 -11.61 43.35 22.67
N MET A 126 -12.38 43.73 21.66
CA MET A 126 -13.14 44.99 21.63
C MET A 126 -14.15 45.07 22.78
N ASP A 127 -14.89 43.99 23.03
CA ASP A 127 -15.85 43.92 24.13
C ASP A 127 -15.15 44.07 25.50
N ARG A 128 -13.97 43.46 25.66
CA ARG A 128 -13.15 43.61 26.88
C ARG A 128 -12.63 45.04 27.05
N ILE A 129 -12.20 45.69 25.97
CA ILE A 129 -11.76 47.09 26.00
C ILE A 129 -12.94 47.98 26.42
N ALA A 130 -14.10 47.83 25.80
CA ALA A 130 -15.29 48.60 26.14
C ALA A 130 -15.73 48.40 27.60
N GLN A 131 -15.65 47.17 28.11
CA GLN A 131 -15.91 46.88 29.53
C GLN A 131 -14.89 47.54 30.45
N ALA A 132 -13.59 47.49 30.11
CA ALA A 132 -12.53 48.11 30.88
C ALA A 132 -12.65 49.65 30.88
N GLU A 133 -12.99 50.26 29.75
CA GLU A 133 -13.25 51.69 29.63
C GLU A 133 -14.43 52.11 30.50
N ALA A 134 -15.55 51.38 30.43
CA ALA A 134 -16.73 51.66 31.26
C ALA A 134 -16.41 51.54 32.76
N GLN A 135 -15.58 50.57 33.13
CA GLN A 135 -15.14 50.36 34.51
C GLN A 135 -14.21 51.50 34.98
N ALA A 136 -13.23 51.88 34.16
CA ALA A 136 -12.31 52.99 34.46
C ALA A 136 -13.07 54.32 34.60
N MET A 137 -14.05 54.60 33.74
CA MET A 137 -14.89 55.79 33.83
C MET A 137 -15.68 55.84 35.15
N LYS A 138 -16.23 54.70 35.60
CA LYS A 138 -16.90 54.61 36.91
C LYS A 138 -15.93 54.84 38.07
N GLU A 139 -14.72 54.28 37.99
CA GLU A 139 -13.68 54.48 39.02
C GLU A 139 -13.28 55.95 39.14
N VAL A 140 -13.08 56.65 38.01
CA VAL A 140 -12.79 58.10 38.00
C VAL A 140 -13.95 58.90 38.60
N GLN A 141 -15.20 58.56 38.24
CA GLN A 141 -16.37 59.22 38.79
C GLN A 141 -16.49 59.03 40.30
N ASN A 142 -16.30 57.80 40.79
CA ASN A 142 -16.33 57.49 42.22
C ASN A 142 -15.22 58.25 42.97
N LEU A 143 -14.00 58.28 42.44
CA LEU A 143 -12.90 59.04 43.02
C LEU A 143 -13.22 60.54 43.09
N ALA A 144 -13.82 61.11 42.04
CA ALA A 144 -14.24 62.51 42.04
C ALA A 144 -15.32 62.80 43.09
N VAL A 145 -16.29 61.88 43.26
CA VAL A 145 -17.32 61.96 44.31
C VAL A 145 -16.68 61.91 45.69
N ASP A 146 -15.76 60.99 45.94
CA ASP A 146 -15.06 60.85 47.22
C ASP A 146 -14.26 62.11 47.56
N VAL A 147 -13.55 62.69 46.58
CA VAL A 147 -12.81 63.95 46.75
C VAL A 147 -13.76 65.11 47.03
N ALA A 148 -14.89 65.21 46.32
CA ALA A 148 -15.88 66.26 46.54
C ALA A 148 -16.53 66.15 47.92
N ILE A 149 -16.89 64.95 48.37
CA ILE A 149 -17.43 64.69 49.71
C ILE A 149 -16.39 65.08 50.77
N GLY A 150 -15.13 64.66 50.60
CA GLY A 150 -14.05 65.01 51.53
C GLY A 150 -13.82 66.52 51.64
N ALA A 151 -13.82 67.23 50.50
CA ALA A 151 -13.71 68.68 50.47
C ALA A 151 -14.91 69.37 51.14
N ALA A 152 -16.14 68.89 50.88
CA ALA A 152 -17.34 69.41 51.51
C ALA A 152 -17.32 69.19 53.03
N GLN A 153 -16.90 68.00 53.50
CA GLN A 153 -16.72 67.70 54.93
C GLN A 153 -15.73 68.67 55.60
N LYS A 154 -14.61 68.95 54.93
CA LYS A 154 -13.60 69.89 55.43
C LYS A 154 -14.15 71.33 55.50
N LEU A 155 -14.83 71.78 54.44
CA LEU A 155 -15.45 73.11 54.40
C LEU A 155 -16.54 73.25 55.48
N ILE A 156 -17.41 72.25 55.66
CA ILE A 156 -18.42 72.21 56.72
C ILE A 156 -17.73 72.29 58.10
N GLY A 157 -16.66 71.53 58.32
CA GLY A 157 -15.89 71.58 59.57
C GLY A 157 -15.24 72.93 59.86
N GLU A 158 -14.77 73.65 58.84
CA GLU A 158 -14.16 74.97 58.97
C GLU A 158 -15.20 76.11 59.07
N SER A 159 -16.40 75.92 58.50
CA SER A 159 -17.43 76.97 58.38
C SER A 159 -18.52 76.94 59.46
N LEU A 160 -18.71 75.83 60.18
CA LEU A 160 -19.72 75.76 61.24
C LEU A 160 -19.27 76.46 62.52
N SER A 161 -20.00 77.52 62.89
CA SER A 161 -19.96 78.10 64.24
C SER A 161 -20.90 77.34 65.19
N ALA A 162 -20.62 77.37 66.49
CA ALA A 162 -21.44 76.71 67.52
C ALA A 162 -22.93 77.08 67.46
N ALA A 163 -23.26 78.31 67.05
CA ALA A 163 -24.64 78.77 66.88
C ALA A 163 -25.37 78.10 65.68
N GLN A 164 -24.65 77.86 64.58
CA GLN A 164 -25.21 77.19 63.40
C GLN A 164 -25.41 75.70 63.65
N THR A 165 -24.51 75.05 64.42
CA THR A 165 -24.68 73.65 64.84
C THR A 165 -25.95 73.46 65.65
N THR A 166 -26.22 74.32 66.64
CA THR A 166 -27.45 74.24 67.47
C THR A 166 -28.71 74.46 66.62
N SER A 167 -28.70 75.42 65.69
CA SER A 167 -29.81 75.65 64.76
C SER A 167 -30.10 74.45 63.85
N LEU A 168 -29.05 73.76 63.36
CA LEU A 168 -29.20 72.56 62.55
C LEU A 168 -29.77 71.38 63.34
N VAL A 169 -29.38 71.23 64.61
CA VAL A 169 -29.93 70.21 65.53
C VAL A 169 -31.42 70.47 65.79
N ASP A 170 -31.80 71.71 66.11
CA ASP A 170 -33.21 72.07 66.32
C ASP A 170 -34.06 71.86 65.05
N THR A 171 -33.51 72.19 63.87
CA THR A 171 -34.18 71.97 62.58
C THR A 171 -34.34 70.47 62.28
N ALA A 172 -33.32 69.65 62.58
CA ALA A 172 -33.40 68.21 62.43
C ALA A 172 -34.46 67.61 63.36
N ILE A 173 -34.50 68.05 64.63
CA ILE A 173 -35.52 67.63 65.62
C ILE A 173 -36.93 68.02 65.15
N GLN A 174 -37.11 69.21 64.57
CA GLN A 174 -38.39 69.62 63.99
C GLN A 174 -38.77 68.87 62.70
N ALA A 175 -37.80 68.30 61.97
CA ALA A 175 -38.04 67.54 60.73
C ALA A 175 -38.36 66.05 60.96
N LEU A 176 -38.04 65.49 62.13
CA LEU A 176 -38.36 64.10 62.49
C LEU A 176 -39.86 63.72 62.37
N PRO A 177 -40.83 64.56 62.78
CA PRO A 177 -42.26 64.24 62.70
C PRO A 177 -42.77 64.03 61.25
N GLY A 178 -42.16 64.67 60.25
CA GLY A 178 -42.60 64.57 58.85
C GLY A 178 -42.13 63.32 58.09
N LYS A 179 -41.23 62.52 58.68
CA LYS A 179 -40.69 61.27 58.08
C LYS A 179 -41.16 59.99 58.80
N LEU A 180 -42.04 60.13 59.80
CA LEU A 180 -42.62 59.03 60.58
C LEU A 180 -44.10 58.77 60.23
N HIS A 181 -44.52 59.09 59.00
CA HIS A 181 -45.78 58.68 58.40
C HIS A 181 -45.52 57.83 57.16
#